data_AF-A0A947JVL5-F1
#
_entry.id   AF-A0A947JVL5-F1
#
_cell.length_a   1.000
_cell.length_b   1.000
_cell.length_c   1.000
_cell.angle_alpha   90.00
_cell.angle_beta   90.00
_cell.angle_gamma   90.00
#
_symmetry.space_group_name_H-M   'P 1'
#
loop_
_entity.id
_entity.type
_entity.pdbx_description
1 polymer ?
#
loop_
_entity_poly.entity_id
_entity_poly.type
_entity_poly.pdbx_seq_one_letter_code
_entity_poly.pdbx_strand_id
1 'polypeptide(L)'
;DTGPLTNHVNFARTAAGTFAYVTIGGLNVIKVFCTDTFEQTATIPVGKLPHGLWPSGDGRRIYLGLENADVVAAIDTTSNRVIAEIPVGQAPQAVVYVPNAVTSGAGTAGLTPLGLAAQAVHLTLDSVGPSPGPPSTSVALFDQGLTQVLQAAVAGLDPRKPYVLALAEQPDGSGAIEPLASFTTNPAGSAVVNAVGPIRQVVRDASGDRSRFLVIVPGTATEYGPPVQVQSRAS
;
A
#
# COMPACT_ATOMS: atom_id res chain seq x y z
N ASP A 1 -16.17 0.95 -14.26
CA ASP A 1 -15.27 0.18 -13.39
C ASP A 1 -13.92 0.88 -13.36
N THR A 2 -13.47 1.32 -12.19
CA THR A 2 -12.23 2.08 -11.99
C THR A 2 -11.02 1.17 -11.76
N GLY A 3 -11.23 -0.09 -11.36
CA GLY A 3 -10.17 -1.08 -11.12
C GLY A 3 -10.10 -1.61 -9.68
N PRO A 4 -9.19 -2.56 -9.41
CA PRO A 4 -9.07 -3.24 -8.12
C PRO A 4 -8.70 -2.29 -6.99
N LEU A 5 -9.32 -2.49 -5.83
CA LEU A 5 -9.10 -1.69 -4.62
C LEU A 5 -9.25 -0.18 -4.88
N THR A 6 -10.28 0.20 -5.63
CA THR A 6 -10.70 1.61 -5.71
C THR A 6 -11.11 2.08 -4.32
N ASN A 7 -10.56 3.23 -3.89
CA ASN A 7 -10.70 3.67 -2.50
C ASN A 7 -11.28 5.10 -2.38
N HIS A 8 -10.45 6.13 -2.44
CA HIS A 8 -10.87 7.52 -2.25
C HIS A 8 -11.04 8.29 -3.56
N VAL A 9 -11.89 9.30 -3.50
CA VAL A 9 -12.04 10.34 -4.53
C VAL A 9 -11.97 11.72 -3.89
N ASN A 10 -11.30 12.66 -4.54
CA ASN A 10 -11.39 14.08 -4.22
C ASN A 10 -11.32 14.92 -5.51
N PHE A 11 -11.70 16.20 -5.42
CA PHE A 11 -11.84 17.07 -6.58
C PHE A 11 -10.86 18.23 -6.50
N ALA A 12 -10.09 18.47 -7.56
CA ALA A 12 -9.30 19.69 -7.68
C ALA A 12 -9.92 20.62 -8.73
N ARG A 13 -10.12 21.88 -8.35
CA ARG A 13 -10.46 22.94 -9.28
C ARG A 13 -9.18 23.60 -9.76
N THR A 14 -8.91 23.51 -11.05
CA THR A 14 -7.73 24.08 -11.70
C THR A 14 -8.15 25.16 -12.70
N ALA A 15 -7.16 25.84 -13.31
CA ALA A 15 -7.42 26.75 -14.41
C ALA A 15 -8.01 26.03 -15.65
N ALA A 16 -7.75 24.73 -15.81
CA ALA A 16 -8.21 23.93 -16.95
C ALA A 16 -9.59 23.30 -16.74
N GLY A 17 -10.18 23.43 -15.55
CA GLY A 17 -11.45 22.81 -15.18
C GLY A 17 -11.41 22.11 -13.84
N THR A 18 -12.49 21.38 -13.52
CA THR A 18 -12.59 20.57 -12.30
C THR A 18 -12.34 19.11 -12.64
N PHE A 19 -11.48 18.47 -11.85
CA PHE A 19 -11.09 17.08 -12.07
C PHE A 19 -11.30 16.25 -10.81
N ALA A 20 -11.84 15.05 -10.98
CA ALA A 20 -11.90 14.04 -9.94
C ALA A 20 -10.64 13.16 -9.99
N TYR A 21 -9.95 13.04 -8.86
CA TYR A 21 -8.79 12.18 -8.69
C TYR A 21 -9.22 10.97 -7.85
N VAL A 22 -9.07 9.76 -8.38
CA VAL A 22 -9.54 8.51 -7.77
C VAL A 22 -8.36 7.56 -7.55
N THR A 23 -8.11 7.14 -6.30
CA THR A 23 -7.04 6.18 -5.98
C THR A 23 -7.44 4.74 -6.30
N ILE A 24 -6.56 4.01 -6.98
CA ILE A 24 -6.72 2.60 -7.32
C ILE A 24 -5.58 1.81 -6.70
N GLY A 25 -5.82 1.27 -5.50
CA GLY A 25 -4.82 0.61 -4.67
C GLY A 25 -4.16 -0.59 -5.34
N GLY A 26 -4.96 -1.44 -6.00
CA GLY A 26 -4.46 -2.68 -6.61
C GLY A 26 -3.62 -2.47 -7.85
N LEU A 27 -3.56 -1.25 -8.37
CA LEU A 27 -2.77 -0.87 -9.54
C LEU A 27 -1.65 0.14 -9.19
N ASN A 28 -1.61 0.67 -7.96
CA ASN A 28 -0.71 1.75 -7.56
C ASN A 28 -0.80 2.98 -8.50
N VAL A 29 -2.03 3.40 -8.85
CA VAL A 29 -2.27 4.58 -9.68
C VAL A 29 -3.36 5.48 -9.10
N ILE A 30 -3.36 6.73 -9.54
CA ILE A 30 -4.56 7.58 -9.55
C ILE A 30 -5.12 7.65 -10.96
N LYS A 31 -6.44 7.51 -11.10
CA LYS A 31 -7.16 7.84 -12.33
C LYS A 31 -7.82 9.21 -12.19
N VAL A 32 -7.66 10.05 -13.21
CA VAL A 32 -8.17 11.42 -13.23
C VAL A 32 -9.30 11.53 -14.25
N PHE A 33 -10.40 12.17 -13.87
CA PHE A 33 -11.59 12.33 -14.71
C PHE A 33 -12.01 13.79 -14.76
N CYS A 34 -12.40 14.26 -15.95
CA CYS A 34 -13.09 15.55 -16.10
C CYS A 34 -14.49 15.42 -15.48
N THR A 35 -14.90 16.35 -14.62
CA THR A 35 -16.23 16.26 -13.97
C THR A 35 -17.39 16.60 -14.90
N ASP A 36 -17.14 17.34 -15.98
CA ASP A 36 -18.18 17.79 -16.90
C ASP A 36 -18.53 16.72 -17.93
N THR A 37 -17.52 15.93 -18.37
CA THR A 37 -17.68 14.90 -19.41
C THR A 37 -17.58 13.48 -18.85
N PHE A 38 -17.11 13.31 -17.62
CA PHE A 38 -16.76 12.02 -17.01
C PHE A 38 -15.69 11.22 -17.76
N GLU A 39 -15.01 11.84 -18.71
CA GLU A 39 -13.92 11.21 -19.45
C GLU A 39 -12.66 11.12 -18.58
N GLN A 40 -11.99 9.97 -18.63
CA GLN A 40 -10.69 9.80 -17.98
C GLN A 40 -9.63 10.58 -18.76
N THR A 41 -8.99 11.56 -18.11
CA THR A 41 -8.00 12.44 -18.73
C THR A 41 -6.56 12.04 -18.43
N ALA A 42 -6.32 11.30 -17.35
CA ALA A 42 -4.99 10.81 -17.01
C ALA A 42 -5.01 9.53 -16.15
N THR A 43 -3.91 8.79 -16.22
CA THR A 43 -3.53 7.75 -15.24
C THR A 43 -2.16 8.14 -14.70
N ILE A 44 -2.05 8.32 -13.39
CA ILE A 44 -0.84 8.77 -12.71
C ILE A 44 -0.25 7.60 -11.93
N PRO A 45 0.92 7.07 -12.32
CA PRO A 45 1.66 6.12 -11.49
C PRO A 45 2.05 6.77 -10.17
N VAL A 46 1.82 6.06 -9.06
CA VAL A 46 2.19 6.48 -7.71
C VAL A 46 2.84 5.33 -6.95
N GLY A 47 3.18 5.54 -5.68
CA GLY A 47 3.72 4.50 -4.81
C GLY A 47 2.65 3.49 -4.33
N LYS A 48 3.04 2.69 -3.34
CA LYS A 48 2.28 1.51 -2.91
C LYS A 48 1.02 1.87 -2.13
N LEU A 49 -0.10 1.26 -2.51
CA LEU A 49 -1.41 1.38 -1.85
C LEU A 49 -1.86 2.84 -1.65
N PRO A 50 -2.12 3.59 -2.73
CA PRO A 50 -2.69 4.93 -2.62
C PRO A 50 -4.03 4.92 -1.89
N HIS A 51 -4.15 5.77 -0.86
CA HIS A 51 -5.31 5.86 0.03
C HIS A 51 -5.94 7.26 -0.01
N GLY A 52 -5.97 8.00 1.09
CA GLY A 52 -6.63 9.31 1.15
C GLY A 52 -5.87 10.35 0.34
N LEU A 53 -6.61 11.19 -0.41
CA LEU A 53 -6.04 12.29 -1.17
C LEU A 53 -6.78 13.61 -0.91
N TRP A 54 -6.05 14.73 -0.99
CA TRP A 54 -6.61 16.05 -0.76
C TRP A 54 -5.95 17.13 -1.63
N PRO A 55 -6.71 18.02 -2.30
CA PRO A 55 -6.16 19.08 -3.14
C PRO A 55 -5.61 20.25 -2.32
N SER A 56 -4.58 20.93 -2.84
CA SER A 56 -4.23 22.26 -2.35
C SER A 56 -5.35 23.27 -2.64
N GLY A 57 -5.43 24.33 -1.85
CA GLY A 57 -6.47 25.36 -2.00
C GLY A 57 -6.44 26.09 -3.35
N ASP A 58 -5.29 26.14 -4.02
CA ASP A 58 -5.10 26.70 -5.36
C ASP A 58 -5.25 25.65 -6.48
N GLY A 59 -5.53 24.39 -6.14
CA GLY A 59 -5.71 23.28 -7.07
C GLY A 59 -4.44 22.87 -7.84
N ARG A 60 -3.27 23.44 -7.53
CA ARG A 60 -2.01 23.13 -8.22
C ARG A 60 -1.41 21.79 -7.78
N ARG A 61 -1.83 21.27 -6.63
CA ARG A 61 -1.32 20.03 -6.06
C ARG A 61 -2.43 19.11 -5.57
N ILE A 62 -2.18 17.81 -5.63
CA ILE A 62 -2.86 16.78 -4.84
C ILE A 62 -1.84 16.21 -3.85
N TYR A 63 -2.21 16.12 -2.58
CA TYR A 63 -1.45 15.38 -1.57
C TYR A 63 -2.10 14.02 -1.36
N LEU A 64 -1.32 12.95 -1.40
CA LEU A 64 -1.76 11.57 -1.39
C LEU A 64 -1.06 10.79 -0.28
N GLY A 65 -1.81 10.15 0.60
CA GLY A 65 -1.28 9.14 1.52
C GLY A 65 -0.99 7.84 0.78
N LEU A 66 0.23 7.34 0.90
CA LEU A 66 0.64 6.02 0.40
C LEU A 66 0.76 5.06 1.59
N GLU A 67 -0.29 4.28 1.83
CA GLU A 67 -0.46 3.50 3.07
C GLU A 67 0.65 2.45 3.25
N ASN A 68 1.07 1.80 2.18
CA ASN A 68 2.13 0.77 2.22
C ASN A 68 3.53 1.33 1.90
N ALA A 69 3.72 2.64 1.96
CA ALA A 69 5.02 3.29 1.79
C ALA A 69 5.35 4.31 2.88
N ASP A 70 4.42 4.58 3.81
CA ASP A 70 4.59 5.51 4.95
C ASP A 70 5.05 6.92 4.53
N VAL A 71 4.58 7.37 3.37
CA VAL A 71 4.84 8.70 2.84
C VAL A 71 3.55 9.39 2.43
N VAL A 72 3.58 10.72 2.42
CA VAL A 72 2.64 11.54 1.65
C VAL A 72 3.33 11.98 0.35
N ALA A 73 2.76 11.62 -0.79
CA ALA A 73 3.22 12.10 -2.08
C ALA A 73 2.53 13.43 -2.44
N ALA A 74 3.31 14.38 -2.97
CA ALA A 74 2.76 15.58 -3.60
C ALA A 74 2.77 15.39 -5.12
N ILE A 75 1.62 15.63 -5.76
CA ILE A 75 1.39 15.47 -7.19
C ILE A 75 1.09 16.85 -7.77
N ASP A 76 1.78 17.23 -8.85
CA ASP A 76 1.48 18.45 -9.61
C ASP A 76 0.32 18.19 -10.58
N THR A 77 -0.74 19.00 -10.51
CA THR A 77 -1.97 18.79 -11.30
C THR A 77 -1.85 19.26 -12.75
N THR A 78 -0.82 20.04 -13.08
CA THR A 78 -0.58 20.51 -14.45
C THR A 78 0.10 19.43 -15.28
N SER A 79 1.13 18.81 -14.71
CA SER A 79 1.92 17.76 -15.33
C SER A 79 1.39 16.35 -15.03
N ASN A 80 0.51 16.20 -14.03
CA ASN A 80 0.00 14.92 -13.53
C ASN A 80 1.14 13.96 -13.14
N ARG A 81 2.10 14.47 -12.35
CA ARG A 81 3.27 13.72 -11.89
C ARG A 81 3.48 13.87 -10.40
N VAL A 82 3.94 12.80 -9.75
CA VAL A 82 4.53 12.88 -8.41
C VAL A 82 5.78 13.75 -8.48
N ILE A 83 5.85 14.77 -7.63
CA ILE A 83 6.94 15.75 -7.58
C ILE A 83 7.72 15.73 -6.27
N ALA A 84 7.17 15.11 -5.22
CA ALA A 84 7.85 14.90 -3.94
C ALA A 84 7.20 13.76 -3.16
N GLU A 85 7.99 13.12 -2.32
CA GLU A 85 7.53 12.22 -1.26
C GLU A 85 7.99 12.77 0.09
N ILE A 86 7.07 12.82 1.03
CA ILE A 86 7.26 13.39 2.36
C ILE A 86 7.14 12.25 3.36
N PRO A 87 8.23 11.85 4.04
CA PRO A 87 8.17 10.82 5.07
C PRO A 87 7.17 11.20 6.16
N VAL A 88 6.27 10.28 6.49
CA VAL A 88 5.32 10.42 7.60
C VAL A 88 5.38 9.17 8.47
N GLY A 89 4.46 9.05 9.44
CA GLY A 89 4.32 7.84 10.22
C GLY A 89 3.63 6.71 9.44
N GLN A 90 3.47 5.58 10.11
CA GLN A 90 2.87 4.36 9.57
C GLN A 90 1.46 4.56 9.00
N ALA A 91 1.21 3.90 7.86
CA ALA A 91 -0.10 3.69 7.25
C ALA A 91 -0.95 4.98 7.12
N PRO A 92 -0.48 6.02 6.40
CA PRO A 92 -1.26 7.24 6.21
C PRO A 92 -2.55 6.95 5.42
N GLN A 93 -3.70 7.02 6.10
CA GLN A 93 -5.01 6.77 5.48
C GLN A 93 -5.73 8.03 5.05
N ALA A 94 -5.80 9.05 5.91
CA ALA A 94 -6.49 10.31 5.62
C ALA A 94 -5.49 11.46 5.51
N VAL A 95 -5.70 12.34 4.54
CA VAL A 95 -4.93 13.57 4.35
C VAL A 95 -5.90 14.73 4.33
N VAL A 96 -5.57 15.81 5.05
CA VAL A 96 -6.29 17.07 5.01
C VAL A 96 -5.30 18.18 4.74
N TYR A 97 -5.56 18.99 3.71
CA TYR A 97 -4.81 20.21 3.46
C TYR A 97 -5.47 21.39 4.16
N VAL A 98 -4.71 22.11 4.98
CA VAL A 98 -5.17 23.34 5.64
C VAL A 98 -4.30 24.50 5.16
N PRO A 99 -4.81 25.40 4.31
CA PRO A 99 -4.03 26.56 3.86
C PRO A 99 -3.71 27.47 5.04
N ASN A 100 -2.50 28.03 5.06
CA ASN A 100 -2.06 29.00 6.07
C ASN A 100 -2.18 28.49 7.52
N ALA A 101 -2.05 27.18 7.74
CA ALA A 101 -2.09 26.58 9.08
C ALA A 101 -1.03 27.15 10.03
N VAL A 102 0.10 27.61 9.46
CA VAL A 102 1.16 28.32 10.17
C VAL A 102 1.28 29.72 9.56
N THR A 103 0.84 30.73 10.29
CA THR A 103 0.88 32.14 9.84
C THR A 103 2.14 32.87 10.27
N SER A 104 2.85 32.36 11.28
CA SER A 104 4.13 32.88 11.76
C SER A 104 4.90 31.81 12.56
N GLY A 105 6.20 32.03 12.77
CA GLY A 105 7.06 31.09 13.50
C GLY A 105 7.51 29.87 12.68
N ALA A 106 8.12 28.88 13.35
CA ALA A 106 8.69 27.71 12.68
C ALA A 106 7.65 26.67 12.23
N GLY A 107 6.40 26.77 12.68
CA GLY A 107 5.33 25.82 12.33
C GLY A 107 5.44 24.43 12.96
N THR A 108 6.39 24.23 13.86
CA THR A 108 6.66 22.94 14.54
C THR A 108 6.30 22.95 16.02
N ALA A 109 5.68 24.03 16.52
CA ALA A 109 5.29 24.15 17.92
C ALA A 109 4.28 23.05 18.29
N GLY A 110 4.57 22.29 19.35
CA GLY A 110 3.73 21.18 19.82
C GLY A 110 3.85 19.89 19.02
N LEU A 111 4.68 19.84 17.96
CA LEU A 111 4.97 18.60 17.26
C LEU A 111 5.99 17.77 18.05
N THR A 112 5.83 16.44 17.97
CA THR A 112 6.81 15.48 18.49
C THR A 112 7.36 14.65 17.34
N PRO A 113 8.65 14.27 17.37
CA PRO A 113 9.19 13.32 16.41
C PRO A 113 8.42 11.98 16.45
N LEU A 114 8.27 11.33 15.29
CA LEU A 114 7.47 10.11 15.13
C LEU A 114 7.89 8.93 16.02
N GLY A 115 9.15 8.87 16.45
CA GLY A 115 9.65 7.79 17.31
C GLY A 115 9.44 6.41 16.68
N LEU A 116 8.86 5.47 17.44
CA LEU A 116 8.56 4.11 16.95
C LEU A 116 7.58 4.09 15.77
N ALA A 117 6.73 5.11 15.63
CA ALA A 117 5.80 5.20 14.50
C ALA A 117 6.49 5.49 13.15
N ALA A 118 7.79 5.78 13.16
CA ALA A 118 8.61 5.83 11.94
C ALA A 118 9.26 4.47 11.60
N GLN A 119 9.13 3.45 12.46
CA GLN A 119 9.72 2.14 12.25
C GLN A 119 8.70 1.25 11.54
N ALA A 120 8.85 1.12 10.23
CA ALA A 120 8.09 0.17 9.43
C ALA A 120 9.00 -0.60 8.50
N VAL A 121 8.57 -1.80 8.16
CA VAL A 121 9.23 -2.62 7.14
C VAL A 121 8.27 -2.81 5.99
N HIS A 122 8.71 -2.39 4.81
CA HIS A 122 7.97 -2.56 3.57
C HIS A 122 8.52 -3.73 2.78
N LEU A 123 7.66 -4.69 2.48
CA LEU A 123 7.99 -5.88 1.69
C LEU A 123 7.12 -5.92 0.43
N THR A 124 7.53 -6.76 -0.50
CA THR A 124 6.77 -7.08 -1.71
C THR A 124 6.72 -8.60 -1.84
N LEU A 125 5.62 -9.15 -2.33
CA LEU A 125 5.54 -10.53 -2.78
C LEU A 125 5.29 -10.56 -4.29
N ASP A 126 6.12 -11.30 -5.00
CA ASP A 126 6.08 -11.46 -6.45
C ASP A 126 5.49 -12.82 -6.82
N SER A 127 4.83 -12.87 -7.98
CA SER A 127 4.25 -14.10 -8.52
C SER A 127 5.30 -15.16 -8.85
N VAL A 128 5.02 -16.41 -8.50
CA VAL A 128 5.85 -17.57 -8.83
C VAL A 128 5.45 -18.11 -10.22
N GLY A 129 6.36 -18.05 -11.19
CA GLY A 129 6.13 -18.61 -12.53
C GLY A 129 6.85 -17.88 -13.68
N PRO A 130 6.69 -18.34 -14.94
CA PRO A 130 7.47 -17.88 -16.10
C PRO A 130 7.11 -16.47 -16.60
N SER A 131 6.07 -15.83 -16.08
CA SER A 131 5.73 -14.44 -16.41
C SER A 131 5.56 -13.61 -15.13
N PRO A 132 6.67 -13.13 -14.53
CA PRO A 132 6.64 -12.22 -13.41
C PRO A 132 6.27 -10.82 -13.94
N GLY A 133 4.97 -10.57 -14.06
CA GLY A 133 4.43 -9.26 -14.41
C GLY A 133 3.52 -8.74 -13.29
N PRO A 134 3.44 -7.42 -13.08
CA PRO A 134 2.57 -6.83 -12.07
C PRO A 134 1.09 -7.22 -12.27
N PRO A 135 0.27 -7.19 -11.20
CA PRO A 135 0.54 -6.53 -9.91
C PRO A 135 1.12 -7.45 -8.82
N SER A 136 2.07 -6.92 -8.06
CA SER A 136 2.66 -7.55 -6.88
C SER A 136 1.92 -7.18 -5.60
N THR A 137 1.92 -8.08 -4.63
CA THR A 137 1.36 -7.81 -3.30
C THR A 137 2.33 -6.92 -2.53
N SER A 138 1.84 -5.81 -2.00
CA SER A 138 2.63 -4.95 -1.11
C SER A 138 2.29 -5.24 0.34
N VAL A 139 3.29 -5.22 1.20
CA VAL A 139 3.12 -5.48 2.63
C VAL A 139 3.81 -4.38 3.43
N ALA A 140 3.10 -3.83 4.42
CA ALA A 140 3.67 -3.02 5.47
C ALA A 140 3.60 -3.79 6.80
N LEU A 141 4.71 -3.82 7.52
CA LEU A 141 4.83 -4.38 8.86
C LEU A 141 5.22 -3.26 9.81
N PHE A 142 4.43 -3.05 10.85
CA PHE A 142 4.70 -2.01 11.82
C PHE A 142 4.46 -2.44 13.26
N ASP A 143 5.26 -1.86 14.17
CA ASP A 143 5.20 -2.13 15.60
C ASP A 143 4.11 -1.30 16.28
N GLN A 144 3.21 -1.98 17.00
CA GLN A 144 2.25 -1.35 17.91
C GLN A 144 2.60 -1.69 19.37
N GLY A 145 3.90 -1.58 19.71
CA GLY A 145 4.43 -1.94 21.02
C GLY A 145 4.76 -3.43 21.14
N LEU A 146 3.96 -4.17 21.91
CA LEU A 146 4.21 -5.60 22.15
C LEU A 146 3.84 -6.49 20.95
N THR A 147 2.96 -6.02 20.07
CA THR A 147 2.49 -6.75 18.89
C THR A 147 2.92 -6.06 17.61
N GLN A 148 3.05 -6.84 16.54
CA GLN A 148 3.20 -6.32 15.19
C GLN A 148 1.92 -6.49 14.40
N VAL A 149 1.64 -5.49 13.58
CA VAL A 149 0.55 -5.51 12.61
C VAL A 149 1.17 -5.63 11.23
N LEU A 150 0.70 -6.62 10.49
CA LEU A 150 0.99 -6.79 9.09
C LEU A 150 -0.26 -6.40 8.31
N GLN A 151 -0.11 -5.49 7.35
CA GLN A 151 -1.11 -5.18 6.35
C GLN A 151 -0.58 -5.55 4.97
N ALA A 152 -1.33 -6.38 4.24
CA ALA A 152 -1.04 -6.76 2.86
C ALA A 152 -2.13 -6.25 1.91
N ALA A 153 -1.74 -5.46 0.93
CA ALA A 153 -2.57 -5.17 -0.24
C ALA A 153 -2.25 -6.19 -1.32
N VAL A 154 -3.07 -7.23 -1.35
CA VAL A 154 -2.95 -8.38 -2.23
C VAL A 154 -3.49 -8.04 -3.61
N ALA A 155 -2.72 -8.37 -4.63
CA ALA A 155 -3.11 -8.20 -6.03
C ALA A 155 -2.52 -9.33 -6.89
N GLY A 156 -3.11 -9.56 -8.07
CA GLY A 156 -2.55 -10.46 -9.07
C GLY A 156 -2.85 -11.94 -8.85
N LEU A 157 -3.88 -12.25 -8.07
CA LEU A 157 -4.34 -13.62 -7.81
C LEU A 157 -5.59 -13.97 -8.62
N ASP A 158 -5.95 -15.25 -8.70
CA ASP A 158 -7.20 -15.63 -9.35
C ASP A 158 -8.42 -15.04 -8.62
N PRO A 159 -9.43 -14.52 -9.34
CA PRO A 159 -10.65 -13.96 -8.75
C PRO A 159 -11.48 -14.95 -7.93
N ARG A 160 -12.07 -14.48 -6.83
CA ARG A 160 -13.03 -15.22 -5.99
C ARG A 160 -12.52 -16.58 -5.50
N LYS A 161 -11.22 -16.70 -5.27
CA LYS A 161 -10.60 -17.93 -4.73
C LYS A 161 -10.12 -17.71 -3.30
N PRO A 162 -10.14 -18.77 -2.45
CA PRO A 162 -9.58 -18.72 -1.12
C PRO A 162 -8.05 -18.84 -1.16
N TYR A 163 -7.39 -18.10 -0.29
CA TYR A 163 -5.95 -18.07 -0.11
C TYR A 163 -5.58 -17.91 1.36
N VAL A 164 -4.32 -18.18 1.66
CA VAL A 164 -3.71 -17.95 2.97
C VAL A 164 -2.45 -17.13 2.77
N LEU A 165 -2.34 -16.03 3.51
CA LEU A 165 -1.08 -15.35 3.77
C LEU A 165 -0.37 -16.11 4.91
N ALA A 166 0.87 -16.51 4.69
CA ALA A 166 1.60 -17.38 5.60
C ALA A 166 3.09 -17.03 5.68
N LEU A 167 3.78 -17.63 6.65
CA LEU A 167 5.22 -17.67 6.76
C LEU A 167 5.76 -19.00 6.23
N ALA A 168 6.81 -18.93 5.42
CA ALA A 168 7.56 -20.08 4.94
C ALA A 168 8.97 -20.11 5.58
N GLU A 169 9.52 -21.31 5.71
CA GLU A 169 10.88 -21.52 6.19
C GLU A 169 11.94 -21.06 5.19
N GLN A 170 11.68 -21.25 3.89
CA GLN A 170 12.65 -20.98 2.83
C GLN A 170 12.26 -19.73 2.00
N PRO A 171 13.25 -19.00 1.45
CA PRO A 171 13.00 -17.80 0.66
C PRO A 171 12.22 -18.03 -0.65
N ASP A 172 12.23 -19.26 -1.18
CA ASP A 172 11.45 -19.65 -2.36
C ASP A 172 10.01 -20.05 -2.01
N GLY A 173 9.63 -19.88 -0.74
CA GLY A 173 8.33 -20.24 -0.21
C GLY A 173 8.15 -21.71 0.14
N SER A 174 9.20 -22.53 0.03
CA SER A 174 9.16 -23.94 0.41
C SER A 174 9.41 -24.16 1.91
N GLY A 175 9.27 -25.42 2.35
CA GLY A 175 9.46 -25.84 3.74
C GLY A 175 8.19 -25.76 4.57
N ALA A 176 8.34 -25.67 5.90
CA ALA A 176 7.21 -25.54 6.80
C ALA A 176 6.45 -24.23 6.56
N ILE A 177 5.12 -24.32 6.45
CA ILE A 177 4.21 -23.19 6.26
C ILE A 177 3.41 -22.95 7.55
N GLU A 178 3.44 -21.71 8.03
CA GLU A 178 2.68 -21.24 9.19
C GLU A 178 1.63 -20.21 8.73
N PRO A 179 0.33 -20.57 8.72
CA PRO A 179 -0.75 -19.66 8.34
C PRO A 179 -0.82 -18.42 9.24
N LEU A 180 -0.90 -17.23 8.63
CA LEU A 180 -1.14 -15.97 9.34
C LEU A 180 -2.59 -15.50 9.22
N ALA A 181 -3.13 -15.52 8.00
CA ALA A 181 -4.49 -15.06 7.73
C ALA A 181 -5.08 -15.73 6.49
N SER A 182 -6.31 -16.22 6.60
CA SER A 182 -7.10 -16.70 5.46
C SER A 182 -7.88 -15.54 4.84
N PHE A 183 -7.98 -15.50 3.52
CA PHE A 183 -8.76 -14.49 2.81
C PHE A 183 -9.32 -15.03 1.49
N THR A 184 -10.31 -14.33 0.93
CA THR A 184 -10.87 -14.62 -0.39
C THR A 184 -10.68 -13.40 -1.27
N THR A 185 -10.17 -13.59 -2.48
CA THR A 185 -9.99 -12.49 -3.43
C THR A 185 -11.33 -11.97 -3.95
N ASN A 186 -11.37 -10.68 -4.25
CA ASN A 186 -12.52 -10.06 -4.92
C ASN A 186 -12.56 -10.46 -6.43
N PRO A 187 -13.57 -10.00 -7.21
CA PRO A 187 -13.66 -10.28 -8.65
C PRO A 187 -12.46 -9.83 -9.49
N ALA A 188 -11.62 -8.93 -8.96
CA ALA A 188 -10.41 -8.44 -9.61
C ALA A 188 -9.13 -9.12 -9.08
N GLY A 189 -9.26 -10.24 -8.34
CA GLY A 189 -8.09 -11.00 -7.87
C GLY A 189 -7.31 -10.31 -6.75
N SER A 190 -7.95 -9.40 -6.01
CA SER A 190 -7.31 -8.57 -4.98
C SER A 190 -7.96 -8.72 -3.61
N ALA A 191 -7.24 -8.39 -2.54
CA ALA A 191 -7.76 -8.34 -1.18
C ALA A 191 -6.92 -7.39 -0.29
N VAL A 192 -7.49 -6.89 0.79
CA VAL A 192 -6.74 -6.28 1.89
C VAL A 192 -6.75 -7.28 3.05
N VAL A 193 -5.58 -7.66 3.52
CA VAL A 193 -5.40 -8.70 4.55
C VAL A 193 -4.64 -8.11 5.72
N ASN A 194 -5.17 -8.28 6.92
CA ASN A 194 -4.50 -7.89 8.16
C ASN A 194 -4.17 -9.14 8.97
N ALA A 195 -2.98 -9.18 9.55
CA ALA A 195 -2.58 -10.18 10.52
C ALA A 195 -1.90 -9.51 11.72
N VAL A 196 -2.10 -10.07 12.90
CA VAL A 196 -1.51 -9.59 14.15
C VAL A 196 -0.81 -10.74 14.85
N GLY A 197 0.43 -10.53 15.28
CA GLY A 197 1.20 -11.56 15.98
C GLY A 197 2.64 -11.16 16.28
N PRO A 198 3.46 -12.07 16.81
CA PRO A 198 4.89 -11.88 16.97
C PRO A 198 5.62 -12.05 15.62
N ILE A 199 5.29 -11.19 14.65
CA ILE A 199 5.77 -11.28 13.24
C ILE A 199 7.24 -10.82 13.11
N ARG A 200 7.91 -10.47 14.22
CA ARG A 200 9.28 -9.89 14.26
C ARG A 200 10.31 -10.74 13.50
N GLN A 201 10.07 -12.04 13.38
CA GLN A 201 10.94 -13.01 12.71
C GLN A 201 10.98 -12.88 11.17
N VAL A 202 10.14 -12.03 10.56
CA VAL A 202 10.17 -11.77 9.11
C VAL A 202 11.35 -10.86 8.70
N VAL A 203 12.01 -10.17 9.65
CA VAL A 203 13.03 -9.16 9.36
C VAL A 203 14.27 -9.30 10.27
N ARG A 204 15.11 -10.31 9.95
CA ARG A 204 16.54 -10.56 10.28
C ARG A 204 17.06 -10.63 11.73
N ASP A 205 17.78 -11.75 11.95
CA ASP A 205 19.14 -11.93 12.52
C ASP A 205 19.64 -10.93 13.58
N ALA A 206 19.39 -11.27 14.85
CA ALA A 206 20.33 -10.97 15.94
C ALA A 206 20.47 -12.13 16.95
N SER A 207 19.62 -13.16 16.88
CA SER A 207 19.55 -14.22 17.88
C SER A 207 19.33 -15.62 17.28
N GLY A 208 20.03 -15.98 16.20
CA GLY A 208 20.09 -17.37 15.71
C GLY A 208 18.76 -18.07 15.40
N ASP A 209 17.66 -17.33 15.32
CA ASP A 209 16.33 -17.85 15.07
C ASP A 209 16.04 -17.78 13.57
N ARG A 210 15.54 -18.86 13.00
CA ARG A 210 15.45 -19.05 11.54
C ARG A 210 14.59 -17.94 10.92
N SER A 211 15.17 -17.15 10.01
CA SER A 211 14.42 -16.19 9.19
C SER A 211 13.21 -16.87 8.53
N ARG A 212 12.07 -16.18 8.53
CA ARG A 212 10.83 -16.61 7.88
C ARG A 212 10.49 -15.66 6.75
N PHE A 213 9.84 -16.17 5.70
CA PHE A 213 9.53 -15.42 4.49
C PHE A 213 8.04 -15.41 4.24
N LEU A 214 7.48 -14.26 3.85
CA LEU A 214 6.07 -14.18 3.51
C LEU A 214 5.76 -14.91 2.21
N VAL A 215 4.65 -15.64 2.20
CA VAL A 215 4.10 -16.32 1.02
C VAL A 215 2.59 -16.21 0.97
N ILE A 216 2.04 -16.34 -0.23
CA ILE A 216 0.61 -16.60 -0.44
C ILE A 216 0.45 -17.96 -1.08
N VAL A 217 -0.39 -18.80 -0.46
CA VAL A 217 -0.76 -20.13 -0.95
C VAL A 217 -2.27 -20.21 -1.23
N PRO A 218 -2.72 -20.92 -2.28
CA PRO A 218 -4.14 -21.13 -2.53
C PRO A 218 -4.73 -22.14 -1.53
N GLY A 219 -5.97 -21.93 -1.10
CA GLY A 219 -6.67 -22.85 -0.19
C GLY A 219 -7.01 -22.24 1.16
N THR A 220 -6.98 -23.08 2.19
CA THR A 220 -7.37 -22.77 3.57
C THR A 220 -6.21 -23.00 4.53
N ALA A 221 -6.35 -22.55 5.79
CA ALA A 221 -5.29 -22.69 6.80
C ALA A 221 -4.85 -24.15 7.08
N THR A 222 -5.71 -25.14 6.81
CA THR A 222 -5.42 -26.56 7.05
C THR A 222 -5.16 -27.36 5.77
N GLU A 223 -5.51 -26.82 4.60
CA GLU A 223 -5.38 -27.49 3.31
C GLU A 223 -5.04 -26.43 2.25
N TYR A 224 -3.80 -26.43 1.79
CA TYR A 224 -3.26 -25.43 0.86
C TYR A 224 -2.39 -26.05 -0.23
N GLY A 225 -2.32 -25.37 -1.38
CA GLY A 225 -1.46 -25.73 -2.51
C GLY A 225 -0.08 -25.08 -2.45
N PRO A 226 0.72 -25.17 -3.53
CA PRO A 226 2.04 -24.55 -3.59
C PRO A 226 1.97 -23.01 -3.57
N PRO A 227 3.03 -22.31 -3.12
CA PRO A 227 3.09 -20.85 -3.15
C PRO A 227 2.84 -20.29 -4.55
N VAL A 228 1.98 -19.28 -4.63
CA VAL A 228 1.70 -18.53 -5.85
C VAL A 228 2.33 -17.15 -5.84
N GLN A 229 2.64 -16.61 -4.65
CA GLN A 229 3.47 -15.43 -4.48
C GLN A 229 4.45 -15.62 -3.33
N VAL A 230 5.66 -15.11 -3.49
CA VAL A 230 6.77 -15.23 -2.53
C VAL A 230 7.42 -13.88 -2.28
N GLN A 231 7.90 -13.67 -1.06
CA GLN A 231 8.60 -12.44 -0.69
C GLN A 231 9.78 -12.16 -1.61
N SER A 232 9.80 -10.97 -2.22
CA SER A 232 10.92 -10.49 -3.03
C SER A 232 12.17 -10.44 -2.19
N ARG A 233 13.31 -10.89 -2.75
CA ARG A 233 14.61 -10.65 -2.13
C ARG A 233 14.94 -9.18 -2.27
N ALA A 234 15.30 -8.51 -1.17
CA ALA A 234 15.90 -7.19 -1.24
C ALA A 234 17.20 -7.30 -2.06
N SER A 235 17.30 -6.53 -3.14
CA SER A 235 18.53 -6.30 -3.91
C SER A 235 19.50 -5.43 -3.13
#